data_AF-A0A8D8CWX1-F1
#
_entry.id   AF-A0A8D8CWX1-F1
#
_cell.length_a   1.000
_cell.length_b   1.000
_cell.length_c   1.000
_cell.angle_alpha   90.00
_cell.angle_beta   90.00
_cell.angle_gamma   90.00
#
_symmetry.space_group_name_H-M   'P 1'
#
loop_
_entity.id
_entity.type
_entity.pdbx_description
1 polymer ?
#
loop_
_entity_poly.entity_id
_entity_poly.type
_entity_poly.pdbx_seq_one_letter_code
_entity_poly.pdbx_strand_id
1 'polypeptide(L)'
;RARNATEILSQAKYKQNAEHDRATYTTVIDTPDILHAQQIRNIVSQKKYKEEAEKTMSHYVPVLDTPEMQRVRENQKNFSTVLYSDSFRKQVQGKAAFVLDTPEMRRVKETHRIISGVKYHQDFEKSKGSFTPTISDPVTERVKRNTQDFSDINYRGIQRRVVEME
;
A
#
# COMPACT_ATOMS: atom_id res chain seq x y z
N ARG A 1 -63.27 -53.82 -77.42
CA ARG A 1 -63.56 -53.27 -76.08
C ARG A 1 -63.43 -54.30 -74.96
N ALA A 2 -64.01 -55.50 -75.07
CA ALA A 2 -63.99 -56.50 -73.99
C ALA A 2 -62.59 -57.03 -73.58
N ARG A 3 -61.66 -57.23 -74.53
CA ARG A 3 -60.31 -57.73 -74.22
C ARG A 3 -59.51 -56.82 -73.26
N ASN A 4 -59.61 -55.50 -73.41
CA ASN A 4 -58.97 -54.56 -72.48
C ASN A 4 -59.60 -54.64 -71.08
N ALA A 5 -60.91 -54.84 -71.00
CA ALA A 5 -61.59 -54.99 -69.71
C ALA A 5 -61.16 -56.27 -68.98
N THR A 6 -60.99 -57.38 -69.71
CA THR A 6 -60.51 -58.65 -69.13
C THR A 6 -59.05 -58.57 -68.67
N GLU A 7 -58.23 -57.77 -69.34
CA GLU A 7 -56.83 -57.59 -68.95
C GLU A 7 -56.69 -56.75 -67.68
N ILE A 8 -57.51 -55.71 -67.52
CA ILE A 8 -57.54 -54.87 -66.30
C ILE A 8 -58.03 -55.67 -65.09
N LEU A 9 -58.97 -56.61 -65.30
CA LEU A 9 -59.48 -57.49 -64.24
C LEU A 9 -58.59 -58.71 -63.97
N SER A 10 -57.54 -58.94 -64.78
CA SER A 10 -56.68 -60.11 -64.64
C SER A 10 -55.67 -59.93 -63.50
N GLN A 11 -55.81 -60.77 -62.48
CA GLN A 11 -54.92 -60.79 -61.33
C GLN A 11 -53.48 -61.18 -61.69
N ALA A 12 -53.28 -62.00 -62.73
CA ALA A 12 -51.95 -62.40 -63.18
C ALA A 12 -51.18 -61.23 -63.79
N LYS A 13 -51.83 -60.46 -64.67
CA LYS A 13 -51.24 -59.22 -65.23
C LYS A 13 -50.97 -58.18 -64.14
N TYR A 14 -51.87 -58.05 -63.15
CA TYR A 14 -51.66 -57.15 -62.01
C TYR A 14 -50.39 -57.49 -61.24
N LYS A 15 -50.16 -58.77 -60.92
CA LYS A 15 -48.95 -59.21 -60.19
C LYS A 15 -47.68 -59.03 -61.03
N GLN A 16 -47.72 -59.37 -62.32
CA GLN A 16 -46.59 -59.20 -63.22
C GLN A 16 -46.20 -57.72 -63.37
N ASN A 17 -47.18 -56.84 -63.52
CA ASN A 17 -46.93 -55.39 -63.60
C ASN A 17 -46.40 -54.85 -62.27
N ALA A 18 -46.93 -55.29 -61.13
CA ALA A 18 -46.42 -54.90 -59.82
C ALA A 18 -44.96 -55.36 -59.59
N GLU A 19 -44.60 -56.57 -60.06
CA GLU A 19 -43.22 -57.06 -60.03
C GLU A 19 -42.30 -56.26 -60.97
N HIS A 20 -42.79 -55.93 -62.17
CA HIS A 20 -42.07 -55.09 -63.12
C HIS A 20 -41.85 -53.67 -62.59
N ASP A 21 -42.87 -53.04 -62.01
CA ASP A 21 -42.80 -51.70 -61.41
C ASP A 21 -41.85 -51.69 -60.20
N ARG A 22 -41.86 -52.76 -59.40
CA ARG A 22 -40.91 -52.96 -58.30
C ARG A 22 -39.46 -53.10 -58.78
N ALA A 23 -39.23 -53.76 -59.92
CA ALA A 23 -37.90 -53.89 -60.51
C ALA A 23 -37.42 -52.61 -61.22
N THR A 24 -38.36 -51.78 -61.70
CA THR A 24 -38.07 -50.54 -62.43
C THR A 24 -37.93 -49.32 -61.51
N TYR A 25 -38.43 -49.40 -60.28
CA TYR A 25 -38.29 -48.32 -59.30
C TYR A 25 -36.85 -48.20 -58.80
N THR A 26 -36.27 -47.01 -58.95
CA THR A 26 -35.02 -46.63 -58.29
C THR A 26 -35.33 -45.67 -57.14
N THR A 27 -34.69 -45.87 -55.99
CA THR A 27 -34.81 -44.91 -54.88
C THR A 27 -34.16 -43.59 -55.27
N VAL A 28 -34.89 -42.50 -55.09
CA VAL A 28 -34.36 -41.14 -55.29
C VAL A 28 -33.25 -40.91 -54.27
N ILE A 29 -32.01 -40.84 -54.75
CA ILE A 29 -30.80 -40.65 -53.94
C ILE A 29 -30.72 -39.28 -53.26
N ASP A 30 -31.45 -38.28 -53.78
CA ASP A 30 -31.41 -36.89 -53.34
C ASP A 30 -32.72 -36.45 -52.66
N THR A 31 -33.31 -37.32 -51.83
CA THR A 31 -34.38 -36.85 -50.94
C THR A 31 -33.80 -35.86 -49.92
N PRO A 32 -34.58 -34.84 -49.50
CA PRO A 32 -34.10 -33.82 -48.56
C PRO A 32 -33.57 -34.42 -47.25
N ASP A 33 -34.16 -35.53 -46.79
CA ASP A 33 -33.71 -36.26 -45.60
C ASP A 33 -32.32 -36.87 -45.78
N ILE A 34 -32.02 -37.45 -46.95
CA ILE A 34 -30.71 -38.03 -47.25
C ILE A 34 -29.65 -36.91 -47.36
N LEU A 35 -29.98 -35.80 -48.02
CA LEU A 35 -29.10 -34.64 -48.11
C LEU A 35 -28.78 -34.06 -46.73
N HIS A 36 -29.80 -33.94 -45.88
CA HIS A 36 -29.62 -33.48 -44.51
C HIS A 36 -28.75 -34.43 -43.68
N ALA A 37 -28.99 -35.74 -43.79
CA ALA A 37 -28.17 -36.76 -43.12
C ALA A 37 -26.70 -36.70 -43.58
N GLN A 38 -26.45 -36.46 -44.87
CA GLN A 38 -25.09 -36.27 -45.40
C GLN A 38 -24.42 -35.01 -44.84
N GLN A 39 -25.15 -33.90 -44.73
CA GLN A 39 -24.65 -32.66 -44.11
C GLN A 39 -24.29 -32.87 -42.64
N ILE A 40 -25.20 -33.46 -41.85
CA ILE A 40 -24.95 -33.77 -40.44
C ILE A 40 -23.74 -34.68 -40.30
N ARG A 41 -23.62 -35.72 -41.14
CA ARG A 41 -22.48 -36.64 -41.12
C ARG A 41 -21.15 -35.90 -41.25
N ASN A 42 -21.09 -34.87 -42.10
CA ASN A 42 -19.88 -34.08 -42.29
C ASN A 42 -19.61 -33.16 -41.09
N ILE A 43 -20.65 -32.51 -40.55
CA ILE A 43 -20.55 -31.61 -39.38
C ILE A 43 -20.10 -32.36 -38.12
N VAL A 44 -20.65 -33.56 -37.88
CA VAL A 44 -20.36 -34.36 -36.68
C VAL A 44 -19.04 -35.14 -36.81
N SER A 45 -18.49 -35.25 -38.02
CA SER A 45 -17.23 -35.97 -38.25
C SER A 45 -16.05 -35.27 -37.57
N GLN A 46 -15.48 -35.89 -36.53
CA GLN A 46 -14.29 -35.39 -35.85
C GLN A 46 -13.10 -35.18 -36.79
N LYS A 47 -12.96 -36.02 -37.82
CA LYS A 47 -11.88 -35.89 -38.81
C LYS A 47 -12.02 -34.58 -39.59
N LYS A 48 -13.24 -34.27 -40.05
CA LYS A 48 -13.51 -33.02 -40.79
C LYS A 48 -13.33 -31.80 -39.90
N TYR A 49 -13.80 -31.87 -38.66
CA TYR A 49 -13.60 -30.83 -37.66
C TYR A 49 -12.10 -30.48 -37.45
N LYS A 50 -11.26 -31.51 -37.27
CA LYS A 50 -9.80 -31.31 -37.07
C LYS A 50 -9.12 -30.75 -38.32
N GLU A 51 -9.45 -31.27 -39.50
CA GLU A 51 -8.90 -30.79 -40.77
C GLU A 51 -9.20 -29.30 -41.01
N GLU A 52 -10.43 -28.87 -40.69
CA GLU A 52 -10.85 -27.48 -40.80
C GLU A 52 -10.17 -26.59 -39.74
N ALA A 53 -10.02 -27.08 -38.51
CA ALA A 53 -9.27 -26.40 -37.46
C ALA A 53 -7.80 -26.19 -37.84
N GLU A 54 -7.12 -27.20 -38.39
CA GLU A 54 -5.72 -27.09 -38.83
C GLU A 54 -5.55 -26.07 -39.97
N LYS A 55 -6.49 -26.04 -40.93
CA LYS A 55 -6.47 -25.05 -42.03
C LYS A 55 -6.67 -23.63 -41.54
N THR A 56 -7.52 -23.43 -40.54
CA THR A 56 -7.86 -22.10 -40.00
C THR A 56 -6.89 -21.63 -38.93
N MET A 57 -6.22 -22.54 -38.21
CA MET A 57 -5.25 -22.21 -37.16
C MET A 57 -4.07 -21.38 -37.65
N SER A 58 -3.57 -21.62 -38.87
CA SER A 58 -2.46 -20.85 -39.44
C SER A 58 -2.81 -19.39 -39.72
N HIS A 59 -4.09 -19.08 -39.86
CA HIS A 59 -4.61 -17.73 -40.10
C HIS A 59 -4.99 -17.02 -38.80
N TYR A 60 -4.97 -17.72 -37.67
CA TYR A 60 -5.35 -17.16 -36.38
C TYR A 60 -4.16 -16.43 -35.76
N VAL A 61 -4.19 -15.10 -35.79
CA VAL A 61 -3.22 -14.27 -35.07
C VAL A 61 -3.71 -14.12 -33.62
N PRO A 62 -2.93 -14.53 -32.61
CA PRO A 62 -3.31 -14.28 -31.22
C PRO A 62 -3.39 -12.77 -30.98
N VAL A 63 -4.50 -12.31 -30.42
CA VAL A 63 -4.69 -10.90 -30.07
C VAL A 63 -3.75 -10.57 -28.91
N LEU A 64 -2.73 -9.75 -29.18
CA LEU A 64 -1.68 -9.40 -28.22
C LEU A 64 -2.20 -8.68 -26.97
N ASP A 65 -3.22 -7.83 -27.12
CA ASP A 65 -3.82 -7.09 -26.01
C ASP A 65 -5.34 -7.13 -26.17
N THR A 66 -5.99 -7.99 -25.39
CA THR A 66 -7.45 -8.08 -25.39
C THR A 66 -8.04 -6.96 -24.52
N PRO A 67 -9.29 -6.51 -24.78
CA PRO A 67 -9.95 -5.54 -23.91
C PRO A 67 -9.99 -5.98 -22.43
N GLU A 68 -10.10 -7.28 -22.18
CA GLU A 68 -10.02 -7.85 -20.83
C GLU A 68 -8.63 -7.67 -20.19
N MET A 69 -7.55 -7.89 -20.94
CA MET A 69 -6.19 -7.63 -20.46
C MET A 69 -6.00 -6.15 -20.10
N GLN A 70 -6.58 -5.23 -20.89
CA GLN A 70 -6.56 -3.81 -20.59
C GLN A 70 -7.35 -3.48 -19.32
N ARG A 71 -8.56 -4.03 -19.16
CA ARG A 71 -9.37 -3.86 -17.94
C ARG A 71 -8.63 -4.35 -16.70
N VAL A 72 -7.99 -5.52 -16.77
CA VAL A 72 -7.20 -6.07 -15.66
C VAL A 72 -6.03 -5.16 -15.32
N ARG A 73 -5.31 -4.64 -16.32
CA ARG A 73 -4.18 -3.72 -16.14
C ARG A 73 -4.61 -2.42 -15.44
N GLU A 74 -5.73 -1.83 -15.86
CA GLU A 74 -6.25 -0.61 -15.24
C GLU A 74 -6.77 -0.87 -13.81
N ASN A 75 -7.47 -1.98 -13.58
CA ASN A 75 -7.86 -2.37 -12.23
C ASN A 75 -6.65 -2.56 -11.32
N GLN A 76 -5.60 -3.23 -11.81
CA GLN A 76 -4.35 -3.43 -11.06
C GLN A 76 -3.71 -2.10 -10.66
N LYS A 77 -3.76 -1.09 -11.52
CA LYS A 77 -3.30 0.26 -11.15
C LYS A 77 -4.17 0.86 -10.05
N ASN A 78 -5.49 0.71 -10.14
CA ASN A 78 -6.45 1.31 -9.21
C ASN A 78 -6.33 0.78 -7.78
N PHE A 79 -6.11 -0.53 -7.59
CA PHE A 79 -5.97 -1.12 -6.24
C PHE A 79 -4.52 -1.24 -5.75
N SER A 80 -3.54 -0.85 -6.57
CA SER A 80 -2.13 -0.93 -6.20
C SER A 80 -1.80 0.02 -5.06
N THR A 81 -1.50 -0.54 -3.89
CA THR A 81 -1.03 0.22 -2.71
C THR A 81 0.30 0.93 -2.96
N VAL A 82 1.14 0.35 -3.82
CA VAL A 82 2.42 0.94 -4.23
C VAL A 82 2.17 2.25 -4.98
N LEU A 83 1.29 2.25 -5.98
CA LEU A 83 0.96 3.45 -6.75
C LEU A 83 0.19 4.47 -5.90
N TYR A 84 -0.74 4.01 -5.06
CA TYR A 84 -1.48 4.88 -4.14
C TYR A 84 -0.56 5.70 -3.22
N SER A 85 0.51 5.08 -2.73
CA SER A 85 1.45 5.72 -1.81
C SER A 85 2.65 6.38 -2.50
N ASP A 86 2.78 6.25 -3.82
CA ASP A 86 3.95 6.74 -4.57
C ASP A 86 4.05 8.27 -4.54
N SER A 87 2.93 8.98 -4.70
CA SER A 87 2.89 10.45 -4.61
C SER A 87 3.31 10.96 -3.24
N PHE A 88 2.79 10.33 -2.17
CA PHE A 88 3.14 10.64 -0.79
C PHE A 88 4.61 10.34 -0.52
N ARG A 89 5.11 9.17 -0.94
CA ARG A 89 6.54 8.82 -0.81
C ARG A 89 7.41 9.84 -1.51
N LYS A 90 7.13 10.20 -2.77
CA LYS A 90 7.89 11.23 -3.51
C LYS A 90 7.86 12.60 -2.82
N GLN A 91 6.77 12.95 -2.15
CA GLN A 91 6.66 14.19 -1.42
C GLN A 91 7.44 14.17 -0.10
N VAL A 92 7.43 13.05 0.63
CA VAL A 92 8.04 12.91 1.96
C VAL A 92 9.51 12.50 1.90
N GLN A 93 9.90 11.74 0.87
CA GLN A 93 11.27 11.26 0.66
C GLN A 93 12.19 12.46 0.46
N GLY A 94 13.10 12.66 1.41
CA GLY A 94 14.04 13.79 1.43
C GLY A 94 13.49 15.11 1.96
N LYS A 95 12.18 15.20 2.24
CA LYS A 95 11.54 16.39 2.86
C LYS A 95 11.04 16.15 4.28
N ALA A 96 11.52 15.10 4.94
CA ALA A 96 11.29 14.96 6.37
C ALA A 96 11.72 16.27 7.03
N ALA A 97 10.75 16.98 7.63
CA ALA A 97 10.99 18.24 8.31
C ALA A 97 11.89 17.93 9.50
N PHE A 98 13.20 17.99 9.28
CA PHE A 98 14.16 18.01 10.35
C PHE A 98 13.87 19.31 11.11
N VAL A 99 13.26 19.16 12.28
CA VAL A 99 13.01 20.29 13.16
C VAL A 99 14.38 20.66 13.71
N LEU A 100 14.96 21.72 13.13
CA LEU A 100 16.27 22.29 13.48
C LEU A 100 16.49 22.42 14.99
N ASP A 101 15.42 22.72 15.74
CA ASP A 101 15.50 22.94 17.17
C ASP A 101 14.23 22.42 17.89
N THR A 102 14.25 21.13 18.22
CA THR A 102 13.19 20.51 19.02
C THR A 102 13.28 20.94 20.49
N PRO A 103 12.16 21.02 21.24
CA PRO A 103 12.20 21.28 22.68
C PRO A 103 13.10 20.30 23.45
N GLU A 104 13.15 19.05 22.98
CA GLU A 104 14.04 18.01 23.50
C GLU A 104 15.52 18.33 23.28
N MET A 105 15.91 18.76 22.07
CA MET A 105 17.28 19.24 21.81
C MET A 105 17.65 20.44 22.68
N ARG A 106 16.74 21.41 22.87
CA ARG A 106 16.99 22.55 23.79
C ARG A 106 17.20 22.07 25.21
N ARG A 107 16.35 21.16 25.69
CA ARG A 107 16.47 20.59 27.04
C ARG A 107 17.82 19.92 27.22
N VAL A 108 18.22 19.05 26.29
CA VAL A 108 19.51 18.35 26.32
C VAL A 108 20.68 19.34 26.29
N LYS A 109 20.59 20.38 25.45
CA LYS A 109 21.61 21.43 25.35
C LYS A 109 21.75 22.20 26.67
N GLU A 110 20.65 22.59 27.30
CA GLU A 110 20.69 23.29 28.59
C GLU A 110 21.16 22.39 29.73
N THR A 111 20.74 21.12 29.78
CA THR A 111 21.27 20.18 30.79
C THR A 111 22.77 19.99 30.63
N HIS A 112 23.26 19.87 29.39
CA HIS A 112 24.70 19.79 29.13
C HIS A 112 25.43 21.07 29.53
N ARG A 113 24.81 22.25 29.32
CA ARG A 113 25.36 23.54 29.75
C ARG A 113 25.49 23.62 31.27
N ILE A 114 24.48 23.16 32.00
CA ILE A 114 24.45 23.18 33.48
C ILE A 114 25.44 22.18 34.07
N ILE A 115 25.55 20.98 33.50
CA ILE A 115 26.46 19.92 33.97
C ILE A 115 27.92 20.22 33.60
N SER A 116 28.17 21.09 32.62
CA SER A 116 29.52 21.44 32.20
C SER A 116 30.36 21.99 33.35
N GLY A 117 31.47 21.32 33.65
CA GLY A 117 32.44 21.77 34.66
C GLY A 117 33.00 23.16 34.39
N VAL A 118 33.08 23.57 33.12
CA VAL A 118 33.49 24.94 32.72
C VAL A 118 32.47 25.97 33.21
N LYS A 119 31.18 25.68 33.01
CA LYS A 119 30.09 26.56 33.45
C LYS A 119 30.01 26.61 34.98
N TYR A 120 30.14 25.46 35.63
CA TYR A 120 30.22 25.35 37.09
C TYR A 120 31.37 26.20 37.66
N HIS A 121 32.58 26.07 37.11
CA HIS A 121 33.73 26.83 37.58
C HIS A 121 33.56 28.34 37.34
N GLN A 122 33.02 28.73 36.18
CA GLN A 122 32.71 30.12 35.89
C GLN A 122 31.73 30.72 36.89
N ASP A 123 30.66 30.00 37.23
CA ASP A 123 29.64 30.47 38.16
C ASP A 123 30.14 30.45 39.62
N PHE A 124 31.02 29.50 39.97
CA PHE A 124 31.74 29.50 41.23
C PHE A 124 32.63 30.74 41.38
N GLU A 125 33.47 31.07 40.40
CA GLU A 125 34.35 32.25 40.49
C GLU A 125 33.55 33.56 40.57
N LYS A 126 32.36 33.64 39.97
CA LYS A 126 31.46 34.80 40.12
C LYS A 126 30.83 34.91 41.51
N SER A 127 30.54 33.79 42.15
CA SER A 127 29.87 33.75 43.46
C SER A 127 30.86 33.72 44.63
N LYS A 128 32.13 33.44 44.36
CA LYS A 128 33.25 33.46 45.31
C LYS A 128 33.44 34.87 45.86
N GLY A 129 32.84 35.12 47.03
CA GLY A 129 32.84 36.41 47.72
C GLY A 129 31.43 36.95 48.01
N SER A 130 30.41 36.45 47.32
CA SER A 130 29.00 36.72 47.64
C SER A 130 28.51 35.75 48.73
N PHE A 131 29.18 35.77 49.87
CA PHE A 131 28.72 35.08 51.07
C PHE A 131 27.79 36.03 51.83
N THR A 132 26.48 35.81 51.75
CA THR A 132 25.56 36.38 52.74
C THR A 132 25.62 35.47 53.96
N PRO A 133 26.26 35.88 55.08
CA PRO A 133 26.11 35.12 56.31
C PRO A 133 24.61 35.03 56.59
N THR A 134 24.09 33.80 56.66
CA THR A 134 22.73 33.58 57.15
C THR A 134 22.64 34.20 58.54
N ILE A 135 21.56 34.96 58.75
CA ILE A 135 21.30 35.78 59.91
C ILE A 135 21.45 34.95 61.21
N SER A 136 22.48 35.29 61.96
CA SER A 136 22.63 35.13 63.42
C SER A 136 22.22 33.80 64.06
N ASP A 137 23.14 32.84 64.11
CA ASP A 137 23.11 31.88 65.22
C ASP A 137 23.31 32.67 66.54
N PRO A 138 22.50 32.43 67.59
CA PRO A 138 22.55 33.19 68.84
C PRO A 138 23.92 33.09 69.54
N VAL A 139 24.67 32.01 69.26
CA VAL A 139 26.04 31.82 69.72
C VAL A 139 26.99 32.78 69.00
N THR A 140 26.86 32.90 67.68
CA THR A 140 27.70 33.78 66.86
C THR A 140 27.50 35.25 67.23
N GLU A 141 26.25 35.65 67.53
CA GLU A 141 25.99 37.00 68.04
C GLU A 141 26.60 37.25 69.41
N ARG A 142 26.50 36.27 70.32
CA ARG A 142 27.09 36.36 71.66
C ARG A 142 28.61 36.49 71.59
N VAL A 143 29.26 35.67 70.75
CA VAL A 143 30.71 35.75 70.52
C VAL A 143 31.07 37.11 69.94
N LYS A 144 30.35 37.60 68.93
CA LYS A 144 30.59 38.92 68.34
C LYS A 144 30.47 40.05 69.39
N ARG A 145 29.42 40.03 70.21
CA ARG A 145 29.23 40.99 71.31
C ARG A 145 30.37 40.92 72.33
N ASN A 146 30.69 39.73 72.81
CA ASN A 146 31.80 39.54 73.75
C ASN A 146 33.16 40.00 73.18
N THR A 147 33.42 39.76 71.89
CA THR A 147 34.65 40.25 71.23
C THR A 147 34.66 41.77 71.12
N GLN A 148 33.52 42.41 70.85
CA GLN A 148 33.41 43.87 70.85
C GLN A 148 33.61 44.45 72.26
N ASP A 149 33.02 43.84 73.27
CA ASP A 149 33.15 44.26 74.68
C ASP A 149 34.59 44.11 75.19
N PHE A 150 35.30 43.05 74.78
CA PHE A 150 36.69 42.82 75.16
C PHE A 150 37.68 43.68 74.35
N SER A 151 37.28 44.22 73.20
CA SER A 151 38.18 44.99 72.36
C SER A 151 38.46 46.38 72.94
N ASP A 152 39.75 46.73 73.03
CA ASP A 152 40.25 48.00 73.60
C ASP A 152 39.91 49.25 72.73
N ILE A 153 39.19 49.05 71.62
CA ILE A 153 38.82 50.07 70.64
C ILE A 153 37.89 51.11 71.27
N ASN A 154 36.88 50.65 72.03
CA ASN A 154 35.95 51.54 72.72
C ASN A 154 36.63 52.27 73.88
N TYR A 155 37.52 51.60 74.62
CA TYR A 155 38.25 52.20 75.74
C TYR A 155 39.18 53.33 75.28
N ARG A 156 40.00 53.08 74.24
CA ARG A 156 40.87 54.10 73.64
C ARG A 156 40.09 55.22 72.94
N GLY A 157 38.93 54.91 72.37
CA GLY A 157 38.04 55.91 71.75
C GLY A 157 37.36 56.82 72.77
N ILE A 158 37.00 56.30 73.96
CA ILE A 158 36.49 57.09 75.08
C ILE A 158 37.60 57.95 75.66
N GLN A 159 38.80 57.40 75.89
CA GLN A 159 39.95 58.19 76.35
C GLN A 159 40.26 59.38 75.44
N ARG A 160 40.26 59.19 74.11
CA ARG A 160 40.47 60.30 73.15
C ARG A 160 39.40 61.39 73.26
N ARG A 161 38.11 61.02 73.39
CA ARG A 161 37.03 62.01 73.53
C ARG A 161 37.05 62.76 74.86
N VAL A 162 37.53 62.13 75.94
CA VAL A 162 37.68 62.80 77.24
C VAL A 162 38.82 63.82 77.18
N VAL A 163 39.92 63.50 76.50
CA VAL A 163 41.05 64.43 76.29
C VAL A 163 40.68 65.63 75.41
N GLU A 164 39.74 65.48 74.48
CA GLU A 164 39.26 66.59 73.63
C GLU A 164 38.25 67.51 74.33
N MET A 165 37.79 67.18 75.54
CA MET A 165 36.84 67.99 76.34
C MET A 165 37.45 68.69 77.55
N GLU A 166 38.77 68.56 77.77
CA GLU A 166 39.57 69.38 78.71
C GLU A 166 40.31 70.48 77.95
#